data_AF-A0A098ERB6-F1
#
_entry.id   AF-A0A098ERB6-F1
#
_cell.length_a   1.000
_cell.length_b   1.000
_cell.length_c   1.000
_cell.angle_alpha   90.00
_cell.angle_beta   90.00
_cell.angle_gamma   90.00
#
_symmetry.space_group_name_H-M   'P 1'
#
loop_
_entity.id
_entity.type
_entity.pdbx_description
1 polymer ?
#
loop_
_entity_poly.entity_id
_entity_poly.type
_entity_poly.pdbx_seq_one_letter_code
_entity_poly.pdbx_strand_id
1 'polypeptide(L)'
;MSAITATTPTNLRKDLFNILEDVTESNTEVIITLKSGKNAVLISEDELNAYRETAYLMSTRANRERLNDGISQLESGKGIVRDLIEDDADA
;
A
#
# COMPACT_ATOMS: atom_id res chain seq x y z
N MET A 1 7.39 8.88 9.91
CA MET A 1 5.98 9.16 9.53
C MET A 1 6.01 10.39 8.65
N SER A 2 5.56 10.27 7.41
CA SER A 2 5.35 11.46 6.59
C SER A 2 4.17 12.25 7.16
N ALA A 3 4.27 13.58 7.19
CA ALA A 3 3.20 14.41 7.71
C ALA A 3 1.99 14.34 6.76
N ILE A 4 0.81 14.04 7.29
CA ILE A 4 -0.42 14.03 6.50
C ILE A 4 -0.77 15.48 6.14
N THR A 5 -0.82 15.77 4.84
CA THR A 5 -1.14 17.12 4.34
C THR A 5 -2.64 17.24 4.10
N ALA A 6 -3.28 18.26 4.68
CA ALA A 6 -4.69 18.54 4.47
C ALA A 6 -4.88 19.77 3.56
N THR A 7 -5.71 19.63 2.53
CA THR A 7 -6.03 20.69 1.56
C THR A 7 -7.53 20.84 1.36
N THR A 8 -7.96 21.93 0.72
CA THR A 8 -9.35 22.12 0.28
C THR A 8 -9.48 21.78 -1.20
N PRO A 9 -10.66 21.41 -1.72
CA PRO A 9 -10.85 21.19 -3.15
C PRO A 9 -10.43 22.38 -4.02
N THR A 10 -10.61 23.61 -3.51
CA THR A 10 -10.20 24.82 -4.21
C THR A 10 -8.69 24.94 -4.32
N ASN A 11 -7.94 24.59 -3.27
CA ASN A 11 -6.48 24.61 -3.30
C ASN A 11 -5.92 23.45 -4.12
N LEU A 12 -6.48 22.25 -3.97
CA LEU A 12 -6.14 21.09 -4.80
C LEU A 12 -6.27 21.42 -6.29
N ARG A 13 -7.37 22.07 -6.70
CA ARG A 13 -7.56 22.45 -8.10
C ARG A 13 -6.52 23.45 -8.61
N LYS A 14 -6.04 24.36 -7.74
CA LYS A 14 -5.05 25.37 -8.11
C LYS A 14 -3.65 24.77 -8.28
N ASP A 15 -3.35 23.70 -7.56
CA ASP A 15 -2.01 23.14 -7.42
C ASP A 15 -1.98 21.64 -7.77
N LEU A 16 -2.86 21.23 -8.68
CA LEU A 16 -3.18 19.83 -8.91
C LEU A 16 -1.95 19.01 -9.34
N PHE A 17 -1.15 19.52 -10.27
CA PHE A 17 -0.01 18.78 -10.81
C PHE A 17 1.08 18.53 -9.78
N ASN A 18 1.45 19.56 -9.00
CA ASN A 18 2.44 19.43 -7.94
C ASN A 18 1.97 18.44 -6.87
N ILE A 19 0.70 18.52 -6.47
CA ILE A 19 0.13 17.58 -5.49
C ILE A 19 0.13 16.14 -6.02
N LEU A 20 -0.15 15.94 -7.31
CA LEU A 20 -0.10 14.60 -7.91
C LEU A 20 1.33 14.05 -7.93
N GLU A 21 2.30 14.86 -8.34
CA GLU A 21 3.72 14.51 -8.35
C GLU A 21 4.20 14.14 -6.94
N ASP A 22 3.92 15.01 -5.94
CA ASP A 22 4.26 14.77 -4.54
C ASP A 22 3.66 13.45 -4.01
N VAL A 23 2.37 13.19 -4.27
CA VAL A 23 1.68 11.97 -3.84
C VAL A 23 2.33 10.72 -4.45
N THR A 24 2.73 10.79 -5.73
CA THR A 24 3.35 9.66 -6.43
C THR A 24 4.82 9.44 -6.06
N GLU A 25 5.61 10.49 -5.90
CA GLU A 25 7.05 10.39 -5.64
C GLU A 25 7.36 10.14 -4.17
N SER A 26 6.60 10.78 -3.27
CA SER A 26 6.86 10.71 -1.83
C SER A 26 5.99 9.67 -1.11
N ASN A 27 5.11 8.96 -1.82
CA ASN A 27 4.10 8.04 -1.27
C ASN A 27 3.36 8.67 -0.07
N THR A 28 2.94 9.92 -0.23
CA THR A 28 2.23 10.67 0.81
C THR A 28 0.73 10.69 0.57
N GLU A 29 -0.03 10.59 1.65
CA GLU A 29 -1.49 10.72 1.63
C GLU A 29 -1.90 12.19 1.78
N VAL A 30 -2.84 12.64 0.94
CA VAL A 30 -3.40 14.00 1.01
C VAL A 30 -4.88 13.94 1.37
N ILE A 31 -5.26 14.61 2.46
CA ILE A 31 -6.66 14.72 2.90
C ILE A 31 -7.31 15.94 2.25
N ILE A 32 -8.41 15.72 1.53
CA ILE A 32 -9.22 16.75 0.90
C ILE A 32 -10.41 17.04 1.82
N THR A 33 -10.39 18.22 2.44
CA THR A 33 -11.41 18.66 3.39
C THR A 33 -12.61 19.27 2.68
N LEU A 34 -13.77 18.59 2.80
CA LEU A 34 -15.01 19.01 2.14
C LEU A 34 -15.91 19.77 3.12
N LYS A 35 -16.62 20.78 2.61
CA LYS A 35 -17.59 21.56 3.41
C LYS A 35 -18.75 20.71 3.94
N SER A 36 -19.01 19.56 3.33
CA SER A 36 -20.01 18.57 3.78
C SER A 36 -19.58 17.80 5.04
N GLY A 37 -18.34 17.96 5.50
CA GLY A 37 -17.76 17.24 6.63
C GLY A 37 -17.28 15.82 6.32
N LYS A 38 -17.53 15.31 5.10
CA LYS A 38 -17.01 14.01 4.65
C LYS A 38 -15.77 14.25 3.80
N ASN A 39 -14.58 14.00 4.34
CA ASN A 39 -13.33 14.21 3.62
C ASN A 39 -13.08 13.11 2.59
N ALA A 40 -12.28 13.42 1.57
CA ALA A 40 -11.71 12.44 0.65
C ALA A 40 -10.19 12.33 0.87
N VAL A 41 -9.58 11.24 0.42
CA VAL A 41 -8.13 11.04 0.48
C VAL A 41 -7.62 10.76 -0.93
N LEU A 42 -6.50 11.39 -1.27
CA LEU A 42 -5.73 11.12 -2.48
C LEU A 42 -4.45 10.37 -2.08
N ILE A 43 -4.18 9.26 -2.77
CA ILE A 43 -3.01 8.40 -2.62
C ILE A 43 -2.50 8.00 -4.01
N SER A 44 -1.27 7.52 -4.10
CA SER A 44 -0.71 6.98 -5.34
C SER A 44 -1.41 5.66 -5.72
N GLU A 45 -1.31 5.28 -7.00
CA GLU A 45 -1.82 3.99 -7.46
C GLU A 45 -1.12 2.83 -6.74
N ASP A 46 0.20 2.92 -6.57
CA ASP A 46 1.01 1.91 -5.89
C ASP A 46 0.56 1.71 -4.44
N GLU A 47 0.31 2.80 -3.71
CA GLU A 47 -0.18 2.75 -2.34
C GLU A 47 -1.59 2.12 -2.27
N LEU A 48 -2.48 2.46 -3.21
CA LEU A 48 -3.80 1.83 -3.32
C LEU A 48 -3.70 0.32 -3.57
N ASN A 49 -2.78 -0.10 -4.43
CA ASN A 49 -2.55 -1.51 -4.74
C ASN A 49 -1.97 -2.25 -3.53
N ALA A 50 -1.00 -1.65 -2.82
CA ALA A 50 -0.43 -2.21 -1.59
C ALA A 50 -1.51 -2.40 -0.50
N TYR A 51 -2.41 -1.43 -0.31
CA TYR A 51 -3.52 -1.56 0.62
C TYR A 51 -4.49 -2.68 0.22
N ARG A 52 -4.81 -2.81 -1.07
CA ARG A 52 -5.69 -3.87 -1.58
C ARG A 52 -5.07 -5.25 -1.42
N GLU A 53 -3.79 -5.39 -1.75
CA GLU A 53 -3.06 -6.64 -1.59
C GLU A 53 -2.99 -7.04 -0.12
N THR A 54 -2.64 -6.09 0.76
CA THR A 54 -2.61 -6.33 2.20
C THR A 54 -3.99 -6.76 2.69
N ALA A 55 -5.05 -6.05 2.32
CA ALA A 55 -6.43 -6.41 2.69
C ALA A 55 -6.82 -7.81 2.17
N TYR A 56 -6.38 -8.18 0.96
CA TYR A 56 -6.60 -9.49 0.38
C TYR A 56 -5.85 -10.60 1.14
N LEU A 57 -4.55 -10.42 1.40
CA LEU A 57 -3.75 -11.36 2.19
C LEU A 57 -4.34 -11.53 3.60
N MET A 58 -4.86 -10.45 4.14
CA MET A 58 -5.51 -10.35 5.45
C MET A 58 -7.00 -10.71 5.44
N SER A 59 -7.57 -11.17 4.34
CA SER A 59 -9.03 -11.38 4.23
C SER A 59 -9.52 -12.60 5.01
N THR A 60 -8.70 -13.64 5.13
CA THR A 60 -9.05 -14.86 5.87
C THR A 60 -8.14 -15.09 7.05
N ARG A 61 -8.69 -15.64 8.14
CA ARG A 61 -7.92 -16.00 9.32
C ARG A 61 -6.81 -17.00 8.99
N ALA A 62 -7.14 -18.04 8.23
CA ALA A 62 -6.19 -19.08 7.84
C ALA A 62 -5.01 -18.53 7.03
N ASN A 63 -5.25 -17.64 6.05
CA ASN A 63 -4.17 -17.07 5.26
C ASN A 63 -3.29 -16.12 6.07
N ARG A 64 -3.91 -15.30 6.94
CA ARG A 64 -3.18 -14.40 7.86
C ARG A 64 -2.29 -15.18 8.83
N GLU A 65 -2.81 -16.22 9.48
CA GLU A 65 -2.04 -17.05 10.41
C GLU A 65 -0.86 -17.70 9.69
N ARG A 66 -1.08 -18.31 8.52
CA ARG A 66 -0.02 -18.93 7.72
C ARG A 66 1.07 -17.92 7.32
N LEU A 67 0.69 -16.71 6.90
CA LEU A 67 1.65 -15.67 6.52
C LEU A 67 2.48 -15.19 7.72
N ASN A 68 1.82 -14.91 8.86
CA ASN A 68 2.49 -14.46 10.07
C ASN A 68 3.45 -15.53 10.65
N ASP A 69 3.06 -16.79 10.58
CA ASP A 69 3.91 -17.91 10.98
C ASP A 69 5.15 -18.00 10.08
N GLY A 70 4.98 -17.82 8.77
CA GLY A 70 6.09 -17.76 7.81
C GLY A 70 7.06 -16.60 8.10
N ILE A 71 6.54 -15.40 8.34
CA ILE A 71 7.34 -14.22 8.73
C ILE A 71 8.13 -14.52 10.02
N SER A 72 7.45 -15.06 11.05
CA SER A 72 8.08 -15.39 12.34
C SER A 72 9.17 -16.45 12.20
N GLN A 73 8.98 -17.44 11.33
CA GLN A 73 10.00 -18.46 11.04
C GLN A 73 11.23 -17.84 10.37
N LEU A 74 11.04 -16.94 9.39
CA LEU A 74 12.14 -16.27 8.71
C LEU A 74 12.92 -15.35 9.66
N GLU A 75 12.22 -14.53 10.46
CA GLU A 75 12.84 -13.62 11.44
C GLU A 75 13.60 -14.39 12.53
N SER A 76 13.13 -15.58 12.92
CA SER A 76 13.82 -16.46 13.87
C SER A 76 14.90 -17.35 13.25
N GLY A 77 15.25 -17.14 11.98
CA GLY A 77 16.31 -17.87 11.27
C GLY A 77 15.98 -19.32 10.94
N LYS A 78 14.70 -19.72 10.99
CA LYS A 78 14.22 -21.07 10.68
C LYS A 78 13.90 -21.27 9.18
N GLY A 79 14.18 -20.26 8.35
CA GLY A 79 14.05 -20.35 6.91
C GLY A 79 14.99 -21.39 6.29
N ILE A 80 14.53 -22.07 5.24
CA ILE A 80 15.34 -23.03 4.49
C ILE A 80 15.57 -22.45 3.09
N VAL A 81 16.83 -22.20 2.73
CA VAL A 81 17.20 -21.81 1.36
C VAL A 81 17.02 -23.02 0.46
N ARG A 82 16.35 -22.82 -0.68
CA ARG A 82 16.12 -23.84 -1.70
C ARG A 82 16.46 -23.23 -3.05
N ASP A 83 17.03 -24.03 -3.94
CA ASP A 83 17.19 -23.66 -5.33
C ASP A 83 15.81 -23.59 -6.00
N LEU A 84 15.68 -22.75 -7.03
CA LEU A 84 14.47 -22.67 -7.85
C LEU A 84 14.28 -24.00 -8.58
N ILE A 85 13.07 -24.53 -8.56
CA ILE A 85 12.70 -25.69 -9.37
C ILE A 85 12.44 -25.15 -10.78
N GLU A 86 13.14 -25.68 -11.78
CA GLU A 86 12.84 -25.39 -13.19
C GLU A 86 11.47 -26.00 -13.52
N ASP A 87 10.57 -25.19 -14.07
CA ASP A 87 9.28 -25.66 -14.54
C ASP A 87 9.53 -26.33 -15.90
N ASP A 88 9.39 -27.65 -15.99
CA ASP A 88 9.54 -28.43 -17.24
C ASP A 88 8.41 -28.12 -18.26
N ALA A 89 7.90 -26.89 -18.29
CA ALA A 89 6.78 -26.45 -19.11
C ALA A 89 7.14 -26.20 -20.60
N ASP A 90 8.39 -26.46 -21.00
CA ASP A 90 8.88 -26.37 -22.39
C ASP A 90 9.19 -27.76 -22.98
N ALA A 91 8.29 -28.74 -22.81
CA ALA A 91 8.32 -30.03 -23.53
C ALA A 91 6.99 -30.34 -24.25
#